data_AF-A0ABD5DT33-F1
#
_entry.id   AF-A0ABD5DT33-F1
#
_cell.length_a   1.000
_cell.length_b   1.000
_cell.length_c   1.000
_cell.angle_alpha   90.00
_cell.angle_beta   90.00
_cell.angle_gamma   90.00
#
_symmetry.space_group_name_H-M   'P 1'
#
loop_
_entity.id
_entity.type
_entity.pdbx_description
1 polymer ?
#
loop_
_entity_poly.entity_id
_entity_poly.type
_entity_poly.pdbx_seq_one_letter_code
_entity_poly.pdbx_strand_id
1 'polypeptide(L)'
;TGYLNFNRSVPSEGGFGVDLTRRFNENSEDLNQARVNYRNSYINTDFGLSGNHDYNYWFGLSGSLIYMAGDLFASNRLGESFALIDTNQVPDVLVRYENSLIGRSNKKGHIFVPSVTPYYSGKYSVDPIDLPSNFTITQVEQRIAAKRGSGVVIKFPVHQSISANVYLTQADGKPVPVGSVVHRADQESSYA
;
A
#
# COMPACT_ATOMS: atom_id res chain seq x y z
N THR A 1 -14.68 -36.44 29.15
CA THR A 1 -14.42 -35.02 28.79
C THR A 1 -14.53 -34.83 27.30
N GLY A 2 -15.34 -33.87 26.84
CA GLY A 2 -15.54 -33.61 25.40
C GLY A 2 -15.55 -32.12 25.10
N TYR A 3 -15.30 -31.76 23.84
CA TYR A 3 -15.47 -30.38 23.36
C TYR A 3 -16.09 -30.37 21.96
N LEU A 4 -16.89 -29.34 21.72
CA LEU A 4 -17.43 -28.98 20.42
C LEU A 4 -16.81 -27.64 20.04
N ASN A 5 -16.23 -27.56 18.85
CA ASN A 5 -15.71 -26.31 18.30
C ASN A 5 -16.28 -26.09 16.90
N PHE A 6 -16.71 -24.86 16.64
CA PHE A 6 -17.03 -24.35 15.32
C PHE A 6 -16.23 -23.08 15.11
N ASN A 7 -15.39 -23.06 14.08
CA ASN A 7 -14.54 -21.92 13.78
C ASN A 7 -14.62 -21.58 12.29
N ARG A 8 -14.80 -20.28 12.01
CA ARG A 8 -14.65 -19.66 10.71
C ARG A 8 -13.61 -18.55 10.82
N SER A 9 -12.44 -18.77 10.22
CA SER A 9 -11.37 -17.77 10.17
C SER A 9 -11.72 -16.58 9.29
N VAL A 10 -11.13 -15.42 9.61
CA VAL A 10 -11.22 -14.23 8.76
C VAL A 10 -10.49 -14.45 7.43
N PRO A 11 -11.09 -14.11 6.27
CA PRO A 11 -10.40 -14.16 4.98
C PRO A 11 -9.12 -13.32 4.92
N SER A 12 -8.24 -13.60 3.96
CA SER A 12 -7.01 -12.84 3.72
C SER A 12 -7.30 -11.37 3.40
N GLU A 13 -8.31 -11.11 2.58
CA GLU A 13 -8.76 -9.76 2.17
C GLU A 13 -9.48 -8.98 3.29
N GLY A 14 -9.66 -9.59 4.47
CA GLY A 14 -10.47 -9.06 5.56
C GLY A 14 -11.91 -9.57 5.53
N GLY A 15 -12.66 -9.19 6.57
CA GLY A 15 -14.04 -9.63 6.80
C GLY A 15 -14.25 -10.10 8.24
N PHE A 16 -15.22 -11.00 8.41
CA PHE A 16 -15.62 -11.53 9.71
C PHE A 16 -15.07 -12.92 9.96
N GLY A 17 -14.73 -13.18 11.21
CA GLY A 17 -14.36 -14.48 11.75
C GLY A 17 -15.17 -14.75 13.01
N VAL A 18 -15.51 -16.01 13.23
CA VAL A 18 -16.33 -16.45 14.35
C VAL A 18 -15.73 -17.73 14.92
N ASP A 19 -15.56 -17.79 16.23
CA ASP A 19 -15.17 -18.99 16.96
C ASP A 19 -16.18 -19.24 18.08
N LEU A 20 -16.75 -20.45 18.07
CA LEU A 20 -17.68 -20.94 19.08
C LEU A 20 -17.10 -22.22 19.66
N THR A 21 -16.85 -22.22 20.95
CA THR A 21 -16.31 -23.39 21.66
C THR A 21 -17.19 -23.71 22.85
N ARG A 22 -17.56 -24.99 22.98
CA ARG A 22 -18.22 -25.51 24.17
C ARG A 22 -17.50 -26.74 24.67
N ARG A 23 -16.99 -26.68 25.90
CA ARG A 23 -16.30 -27.79 26.57
C ARG A 23 -17.16 -28.29 27.72
N PHE A 24 -17.33 -29.61 27.77
CA PHE A 24 -18.09 -30.29 28.81
C PHE A 24 -17.17 -31.24 29.58
N ASN A 25 -17.08 -31.04 30.89
CA ASN A 25 -16.19 -31.81 31.75
C ASN A 25 -16.97 -32.38 32.96
N GLU A 26 -16.76 -33.66 33.26
CA GLU A 26 -17.42 -34.32 34.40
C GLU A 26 -16.84 -33.87 35.76
N ASN A 27 -15.59 -33.37 35.77
CA ASN A 27 -14.85 -33.02 37.01
C ASN A 27 -14.48 -31.53 37.11
N SER A 28 -14.92 -30.69 36.17
CA SER A 28 -14.62 -29.24 36.15
C SER A 28 -15.78 -28.51 35.53
N GLU A 29 -15.90 -27.22 35.83
CA GLU A 29 -16.89 -26.35 35.20
C GLU A 29 -16.80 -26.38 33.66
N ASP A 30 -17.98 -26.45 33.03
CA ASP A 30 -18.15 -26.30 31.59
C ASP A 30 -17.55 -24.97 31.12
N LEU A 31 -17.13 -24.87 29.86
CA LEU A 31 -16.66 -23.60 29.30
C LEU A 31 -17.40 -23.32 28.00
N ASN A 32 -18.15 -22.23 27.99
CA ASN A 32 -18.75 -21.68 26.79
C ASN A 32 -17.92 -20.48 26.36
N GLN A 33 -17.53 -20.44 25.10
CA GLN A 33 -16.82 -19.31 24.51
C GLN A 33 -17.46 -18.96 23.18
N ALA A 34 -17.67 -17.66 22.97
CA ALA A 34 -18.03 -17.11 21.68
C ALA A 34 -17.14 -15.91 21.38
N ARG A 35 -16.51 -15.90 20.22
CA ARG A 35 -15.66 -14.81 19.74
C ARG A 35 -16.06 -14.42 18.34
N VAL A 36 -16.13 -13.12 18.11
CA VAL A 36 -16.29 -12.52 16.79
C VAL A 36 -15.10 -11.61 16.55
N ASN A 37 -14.50 -11.71 15.36
CA ASN A 37 -13.42 -10.85 14.92
C ASN A 37 -13.80 -10.20 13.60
N TYR A 38 -13.48 -8.92 13.45
CA TYR A 38 -13.65 -8.17 12.22
C TYR A 38 -12.33 -7.49 11.86
N ARG A 39 -11.89 -7.68 10.61
CA ARG A 39 -10.62 -7.13 10.12
C ARG A 39 -10.81 -6.47 8.77
N ASN A 40 -10.26 -5.27 8.59
CA ASN A 40 -10.08 -4.65 7.29
C ASN A 40 -8.64 -4.08 7.18
N SER A 41 -8.34 -3.36 6.10
CA SER A 41 -7.00 -2.79 5.86
C SER A 41 -6.56 -1.73 6.88
N TYR A 42 -7.48 -1.23 7.71
CA TYR A 42 -7.26 -0.12 8.64
C TYR A 42 -7.35 -0.52 10.11
N ILE A 43 -8.24 -1.45 10.47
CA ILE A 43 -8.51 -1.83 11.85
C ILE A 43 -8.74 -3.33 11.99
N ASN A 44 -8.42 -3.85 13.17
CA ASN A 44 -8.78 -5.18 13.63
C ASN A 44 -9.53 -5.05 14.97
N THR A 45 -10.75 -5.57 14.99
CA THR A 45 -11.66 -5.53 16.14
C THR A 45 -11.97 -6.95 16.58
N ASP A 46 -11.99 -7.20 17.88
CA ASP A 46 -12.44 -8.46 18.46
C ASP A 46 -13.41 -8.21 19.59
N PHE A 47 -14.40 -9.09 19.66
CA PHE A 47 -15.37 -9.12 20.72
C PHE A 47 -15.53 -10.58 21.12
N GLY A 48 -15.67 -10.84 22.41
CA GLY A 48 -16.00 -12.18 22.84
C GLY A 48 -16.49 -12.24 24.26
N LEU A 49 -17.03 -13.40 24.56
CA LEU A 49 -17.45 -13.79 25.88
C LEU A 49 -16.97 -15.20 26.16
N SER A 50 -16.61 -15.46 27.41
CA SER A 50 -16.39 -16.81 27.87
C SER A 50 -16.79 -16.96 29.32
N GLY A 51 -17.28 -18.15 29.67
CA GLY A 51 -17.76 -18.43 31.01
C GLY A 51 -18.60 -19.68 31.10
N ASN A 52 -19.08 -19.91 32.31
CA ASN A 52 -19.99 -20.99 32.65
C ASN A 52 -21.22 -20.46 33.38
N HIS A 53 -21.03 -20.11 34.66
CA HIS A 53 -21.99 -19.40 35.49
C HIS A 53 -21.74 -17.89 35.46
N ASP A 54 -20.47 -17.47 35.55
CA ASP A 54 -20.06 -16.09 35.37
C ASP A 54 -19.45 -15.89 33.98
N TYR A 55 -20.02 -14.97 33.21
CA TYR A 55 -19.55 -14.64 31.86
C TYR A 55 -18.65 -13.42 31.89
N ASN A 56 -17.43 -13.59 31.39
CA ASN A 56 -16.51 -12.50 31.13
C ASN A 56 -16.68 -12.03 29.69
N TYR A 57 -16.75 -10.72 29.50
CA TYR A 57 -16.84 -10.09 28.19
C TYR A 57 -15.57 -9.30 27.93
N TRP A 58 -15.07 -9.35 26.70
CA TRP A 58 -13.95 -8.52 26.28
C TRP A 58 -14.22 -7.89 24.91
N PHE A 59 -13.61 -6.72 24.73
CA PHE A 59 -13.60 -5.99 23.48
C PHE A 59 -12.18 -5.49 23.23
N GLY A 60 -11.69 -5.72 22.03
CA GLY A 60 -10.39 -5.28 21.56
C GLY A 60 -10.52 -4.50 20.25
N LEU A 61 -9.82 -3.37 20.16
CA LEU A 61 -9.65 -2.62 18.93
C LEU A 61 -8.17 -2.33 18.74
N SER A 62 -7.67 -2.60 17.54
CA SER A 62 -6.27 -2.41 17.17
C SER A 62 -6.16 -1.82 15.78
N GLY A 63 -5.17 -0.96 15.61
CA GLY A 63 -4.87 -0.26 14.36
C GLY A 63 -3.66 0.62 14.57
N SER A 64 -3.22 1.28 13.51
CA SER A 64 -2.02 2.09 13.47
C SER A 64 -2.28 3.39 12.73
N LEU A 65 -1.74 4.49 13.27
CA LEU A 65 -1.73 5.80 12.63
C LEU A 65 -0.27 6.24 12.44
N ILE A 66 0.05 6.69 11.25
CA ILE A 66 1.41 7.00 10.83
C ILE A 66 1.41 8.37 10.18
N TYR A 67 2.25 9.27 10.69
CA TYR A 67 2.51 10.55 10.04
C TYR A 67 3.91 10.53 9.43
N MET A 68 4.01 10.59 8.10
CA MET A 68 5.27 10.49 7.36
C MET A 68 5.21 11.29 6.07
N ALA A 69 6.32 11.96 5.71
CA ALA A 69 6.44 12.79 4.51
C ALA A 69 5.30 13.82 4.33
N GLY A 70 4.79 14.37 5.43
CA GLY A 70 3.71 15.36 5.42
C GLY A 70 2.29 14.79 5.27
N ASP A 71 2.13 13.46 5.27
CA ASP A 71 0.86 12.76 5.16
C ASP A 71 0.55 11.86 6.35
N LEU A 72 -0.75 11.74 6.65
CA LEU A 72 -1.29 10.85 7.67
C LEU A 72 -1.90 9.61 7.02
N PHE A 73 -1.48 8.44 7.47
CA PHE A 73 -1.97 7.15 7.02
C PHE A 73 -2.57 6.37 8.18
N ALA A 74 -3.69 5.71 7.91
CA ALA A 74 -4.25 4.70 8.78
C ALA A 74 -3.94 3.33 8.17
N SER A 75 -3.58 2.38 9.02
CA SER A 75 -3.43 0.99 8.61
C SER A 75 -3.76 0.09 9.78
N ASN A 76 -4.01 -1.18 9.50
CA ASN A 76 -4.04 -2.19 10.53
C ASN A 76 -2.67 -2.30 11.23
N ARG A 77 -2.46 -3.34 12.02
CA ARG A 77 -1.19 -3.57 12.71
C ARG A 77 -0.01 -3.55 11.73
N LEU A 78 0.96 -2.69 12.01
CA LEU A 78 2.19 -2.60 11.21
C LEU A 78 3.04 -3.85 11.36
N GLY A 79 3.78 -4.17 10.29
CA GLY A 79 4.84 -5.18 10.33
C GLY A 79 6.06 -4.71 11.12
N GLU A 80 7.16 -5.47 11.00
CA GLU A 80 8.43 -5.11 11.65
C GLU A 80 9.06 -3.84 11.08
N SER A 81 8.74 -3.52 9.82
CA SER A 81 9.14 -2.31 9.09
C SER A 81 8.02 -1.92 8.12
N PHE A 82 8.04 -0.69 7.65
CA PHE A 82 7.06 -0.17 6.69
C PHE A 82 7.73 0.73 5.64
N ALA A 83 7.00 1.05 4.58
CA ALA A 83 7.49 1.97 3.54
C ALA A 83 6.40 2.94 3.11
N LEU A 84 6.84 4.10 2.63
CA LEU A 84 6.02 5.08 1.93
C LEU A 84 6.59 5.25 0.53
N ILE A 85 5.76 5.06 -0.49
CA ILE A 85 6.15 5.30 -1.87
C ILE A 85 5.62 6.66 -2.29
N ASP A 86 6.52 7.49 -2.80
CA ASP A 86 6.28 8.83 -3.31
C ASP A 86 6.44 8.81 -4.83
N THR A 87 5.36 9.05 -5.55
CA THR A 87 5.27 9.11 -7.01
C THR A 87 5.42 10.53 -7.53
N ASN A 88 6.20 11.35 -6.82
CA ASN A 88 6.52 12.73 -7.16
C ASN A 88 5.26 13.57 -7.42
N GLN A 89 4.31 13.52 -6.47
CA GLN A 89 3.04 14.23 -6.54
C GLN A 89 2.06 13.77 -7.63
N VAL A 90 2.35 12.67 -8.34
CA VAL A 90 1.43 12.10 -9.34
C VAL A 90 0.45 11.16 -8.64
N PRO A 91 -0.86 11.46 -8.64
CA PRO A 91 -1.87 10.62 -7.98
C PRO A 91 -2.23 9.41 -8.83
N ASP A 92 -2.96 8.47 -8.22
CA ASP A 92 -3.60 7.32 -8.87
C ASP A 92 -2.64 6.30 -9.54
N VAL A 93 -1.36 6.35 -9.18
CA VAL A 93 -0.33 5.46 -9.71
C VAL A 93 -0.44 4.10 -9.02
N LEU A 94 -0.58 3.02 -9.80
CA LEU A 94 -0.67 1.67 -9.27
C LEU A 94 0.70 1.22 -8.74
N VAL A 95 0.73 0.64 -7.54
CA VAL A 95 1.96 0.27 -6.86
C VAL A 95 1.92 -1.16 -6.34
N ARG A 96 3.05 -1.85 -6.45
CA ARG A 96 3.26 -3.22 -6.00
C ARG A 96 4.48 -3.32 -5.08
N TYR A 97 4.40 -4.26 -4.16
CA TYR A 97 5.50 -4.73 -3.33
C TYR A 97 5.61 -6.25 -3.50
N GLU A 98 6.79 -6.76 -3.84
CA GLU A 98 6.99 -8.21 -4.12
C GLU A 98 5.96 -8.79 -5.11
N ASN A 99 5.70 -8.04 -6.20
CA ASN A 99 4.67 -8.35 -7.21
C ASN A 99 3.22 -8.37 -6.72
N SER A 100 2.98 -8.19 -5.42
CA SER A 100 1.64 -8.10 -4.84
C SER A 100 1.11 -6.67 -4.96
N LEU A 101 -0.13 -6.52 -5.38
CA LEU A 101 -0.79 -5.22 -5.49
C LEU A 101 -0.98 -4.62 -4.10
N ILE A 102 -0.48 -3.40 -3.89
CA ILE A 102 -0.73 -2.63 -2.67
C ILE A 102 -1.92 -1.70 -2.86
N GLY A 103 -2.03 -1.06 -4.02
CA GLY A 103 -3.09 -0.12 -4.33
C GLY A 103 -2.62 1.01 -5.23
N ARG A 104 -3.25 2.18 -5.12
CA ARG A 104 -2.92 3.38 -5.88
C ARG A 104 -2.46 4.53 -4.98
N SER A 105 -1.60 5.40 -5.52
CA SER A 105 -1.17 6.62 -4.82
C SER A 105 -2.33 7.59 -4.58
N ASN A 106 -2.30 8.26 -3.43
CA ASN A 106 -3.31 9.23 -3.02
C ASN A 106 -3.18 10.54 -3.84
N LYS A 107 -4.03 11.55 -3.54
CA LYS A 107 -4.02 12.86 -4.21
C LYS A 107 -2.69 13.62 -4.16
N LYS A 108 -1.82 13.28 -3.21
CA LYS A 108 -0.49 13.88 -3.04
C LYS A 108 0.63 13.01 -3.64
N GLY A 109 0.28 11.92 -4.34
CA GLY A 109 1.25 10.99 -4.91
C GLY A 109 1.89 10.07 -3.88
N HIS A 110 1.25 9.80 -2.75
CA HIS A 110 1.78 8.91 -1.73
C HIS A 110 0.97 7.62 -1.59
N ILE A 111 1.64 6.49 -1.39
CA ILE A 111 1.02 5.23 -1.01
C ILE A 111 1.80 4.54 0.11
N PHE A 112 1.07 4.02 1.10
CA PHE A 112 1.63 3.39 2.29
C PHE A 112 1.70 1.87 2.13
N VAL A 113 2.87 1.29 2.44
CA VAL A 113 3.11 -0.15 2.49
C VAL A 113 3.28 -0.55 3.96
N PRO A 114 2.28 -1.19 4.58
CA PRO A 114 2.20 -1.32 6.04
C PRO A 114 3.14 -2.37 6.65
N SER A 115 3.64 -3.30 5.83
CA SER A 115 4.54 -4.36 6.27
C SER A 115 5.54 -4.68 5.17
N VAL A 116 6.82 -4.46 5.46
CA VAL A 116 7.95 -4.87 4.61
C VAL A 116 8.93 -5.69 5.44
N THR A 117 9.66 -6.57 4.77
CA THR A 117 10.62 -7.46 5.45
C THR A 117 11.89 -6.66 5.81
N PRO A 118 12.29 -6.58 7.09
CA PRO A 118 13.47 -5.85 7.48
C PRO A 118 14.75 -6.53 6.98
N TYR A 119 15.76 -5.73 6.66
CA TYR A 119 17.07 -6.16 6.15
C TYR A 119 17.01 -6.96 4.83
N TYR A 120 15.85 -7.03 4.22
CA TYR A 120 15.62 -7.67 2.93
C TYR A 120 15.44 -6.59 1.87
N SER A 121 16.13 -6.73 0.74
CA SER A 121 16.02 -5.80 -0.38
C SER A 121 14.73 -6.06 -1.16
N GLY A 122 13.63 -5.55 -0.61
CA GLY A 122 12.29 -5.73 -1.17
C GLY A 122 12.13 -4.98 -2.48
N LYS A 123 11.36 -5.57 -3.40
CA LYS A 123 11.05 -5.05 -4.72
C LYS A 123 9.81 -4.18 -4.67
N TYR A 124 9.99 -2.89 -4.92
CA TYR A 124 8.92 -1.91 -5.04
C TYR A 124 8.80 -1.53 -6.52
N SER A 125 7.60 -1.57 -7.07
CA SER A 125 7.38 -1.20 -8.46
C SER A 125 6.11 -0.41 -8.63
N VAL A 126 6.13 0.49 -9.61
CA VAL A 126 4.96 1.27 -10.02
C VAL A 126 4.60 0.89 -11.45
N ASP A 127 3.31 0.85 -11.75
CA ASP A 127 2.82 0.51 -13.09
C ASP A 127 2.75 1.76 -13.97
N PRO A 128 3.52 1.83 -15.07
CA PRO A 128 3.46 2.97 -15.98
C PRO A 128 2.23 2.92 -16.91
N ILE A 129 1.53 1.79 -17.04
CA ILE A 129 0.45 1.60 -18.04
C ILE A 129 -0.73 2.52 -17.77
N ASP A 130 -1.06 2.75 -16.50
CA ASP A 130 -2.17 3.61 -16.10
C ASP A 130 -1.80 5.10 -16.04
N LEU A 131 -0.53 5.46 -16.29
CA LEU A 131 -0.12 6.85 -16.28
C LEU A 131 -0.67 7.57 -17.52
N PRO A 132 -1.23 8.78 -17.37
CA PRO A 132 -1.63 9.59 -18.52
C PRO A 132 -0.44 9.82 -19.47
N SER A 133 -0.70 9.95 -20.76
CA SER A 133 0.34 10.06 -21.82
C SER A 133 1.28 11.25 -21.65
N ASN A 134 0.89 12.24 -20.85
CA ASN A 134 1.71 13.39 -20.50
C ASN A 134 2.62 13.14 -19.28
N PHE A 135 2.79 11.89 -18.83
CA PHE A 135 3.75 11.51 -17.79
C PHE A 135 4.77 10.51 -18.31
N THR A 136 5.97 10.57 -17.75
CA THR A 136 7.08 9.67 -18.05
C THR A 136 7.73 9.27 -16.75
N ILE A 137 8.13 8.01 -16.66
CA ILE A 137 8.85 7.47 -15.51
C ILE A 137 10.09 6.75 -16.01
N THR A 138 11.25 7.14 -15.49
CA THR A 138 12.55 6.57 -15.89
C THR A 138 12.88 5.29 -15.13
N GLN A 139 12.36 5.15 -13.91
CA GLN A 139 12.60 4.01 -13.05
C GLN A 139 11.27 3.47 -12.51
N VAL A 140 10.83 2.33 -13.04
CA VAL A 140 9.56 1.67 -12.66
C VAL A 140 9.71 0.67 -11.52
N GLU A 141 10.95 0.30 -11.18
CA GLU A 141 11.26 -0.66 -10.12
C GLU A 141 12.47 -0.18 -9.29
N GLN A 142 12.37 -0.33 -7.97
CA GLN A 142 13.45 -0.06 -7.01
C GLN A 142 13.54 -1.22 -6.01
N ARG A 143 14.76 -1.56 -5.59
CA ARG A 143 15.01 -2.55 -4.53
C ARG A 143 15.66 -1.87 -3.33
N ILE A 144 14.96 -1.86 -2.20
CA ILE A 144 15.37 -1.12 -1.00
C ILE A 144 15.16 -1.98 0.24
N ALA A 145 16.16 -2.00 1.12
CA ALA A 145 16.07 -2.66 2.42
C ALA A 145 15.71 -1.65 3.52
N ALA A 146 14.65 -1.93 4.26
CA ALA A 146 14.30 -1.19 5.47
C ALA A 146 15.00 -1.77 6.69
N LYS A 147 15.42 -0.95 7.65
CA LYS A 147 15.89 -1.44 8.95
C LYS A 147 14.68 -1.87 9.79
N ARG A 148 14.87 -2.85 10.67
CA ARG A 148 13.86 -3.26 11.65
C ARG A 148 13.42 -2.06 12.50
N GLY A 149 12.12 -1.89 12.68
CA GLY A 149 11.53 -0.79 13.44
C GLY A 149 11.57 0.57 12.73
N SER A 150 11.88 0.60 11.43
CA SER A 150 11.94 1.85 10.65
C SER A 150 10.93 1.89 9.52
N GLY A 151 10.56 3.12 9.14
CA GLY A 151 9.85 3.41 7.92
C GLY A 151 10.76 4.10 6.91
N VAL A 152 10.72 3.66 5.65
CA VAL A 152 11.52 4.24 4.55
C VAL A 152 10.64 4.96 3.54
N VAL A 153 11.12 6.09 3.02
CA VAL A 153 10.46 6.80 1.91
C VAL A 153 11.17 6.46 0.61
N ILE A 154 10.43 5.99 -0.38
CA ILE A 154 10.93 5.52 -1.67
C ILE A 154 10.37 6.43 -2.76
N LYS A 155 11.25 7.15 -3.45
CA LYS A 155 10.85 8.16 -4.44
C LYS A 155 10.96 7.59 -5.84
N PHE A 156 9.84 7.55 -6.55
CA PHE A 156 9.78 7.23 -7.97
C PHE A 156 9.79 8.52 -8.79
N PRO A 157 10.74 8.69 -9.72
CA PRO A 157 10.87 9.89 -10.54
C PRO A 157 9.81 9.91 -11.65
N VAL A 158 8.57 10.16 -11.27
CA VAL A 158 7.46 10.39 -12.22
C VAL A 158 7.47 11.86 -12.60
N HIS A 159 7.63 12.14 -13.88
CA HIS A 159 7.72 13.50 -14.42
C HIS A 159 6.63 13.74 -15.45
N GLN A 160 6.07 14.95 -15.45
CA GLN A 160 5.21 15.36 -16.54
C GLN A 160 6.07 15.59 -17.80
N SER A 161 5.75 14.89 -18.88
CA SER A 161 6.37 15.04 -20.20
C SER A 161 5.34 15.59 -21.17
N ILE A 162 5.58 16.79 -21.68
CA ILE A 162 4.73 17.40 -22.71
C ILE A 162 5.41 17.16 -24.06
N SER A 163 4.94 16.14 -24.77
CA SER A 163 5.35 15.87 -26.15
C SER A 163 4.44 16.61 -27.11
N ALA A 164 5.03 17.41 -28.01
CA ALA A 164 4.31 18.10 -29.07
C ALA A 164 5.01 17.84 -30.41
N ASN A 165 4.23 17.44 -31.42
CA ASN A 165 4.71 17.43 -32.80
C ASN A 165 4.59 18.85 -33.34
N VAL A 166 5.72 19.49 -33.62
CA VAL A 166 5.77 20.86 -34.13
C VAL A 166 6.26 20.87 -35.56
N TYR A 167 5.59 21.64 -36.43
CA TYR A 167 6.06 21.89 -37.78
C TYR A 167 6.77 23.24 -37.81
N LEU A 168 8.10 23.22 -37.87
CA LEU A 168 8.92 24.42 -37.86
C LEU A 168 9.12 24.94 -39.28
N THR A 169 8.78 26.21 -39.49
CA THR A 169 9.05 26.93 -40.74
C THR A 169 10.00 28.09 -40.48
N GLN A 170 10.85 28.37 -41.47
CA GLN A 170 11.72 29.54 -41.48
C GLN A 170 10.91 30.80 -41.79
N ALA A 171 11.50 31.98 -41.62
CA ALA A 171 10.86 33.26 -41.89
C ALA A 171 10.40 33.41 -43.37
N ASP A 172 10.95 32.62 -44.28
CA ASP A 172 10.58 32.55 -45.70
C ASP A 172 9.47 31.52 -45.99
N GLY A 173 8.91 30.88 -44.95
CA GLY A 173 7.85 29.88 -45.04
C GLY A 173 8.34 28.47 -45.41
N LYS A 174 9.64 28.25 -45.63
CA LYS A 174 10.17 26.91 -45.95
C LYS A 174 10.31 26.04 -44.70
N PRO A 175 10.18 24.71 -44.81
CA PRO A 175 10.40 23.80 -43.70
C PRO A 175 11.85 23.87 -43.20
N VAL A 176 12.06 23.78 -41.89
CA VAL A 176 13.40 23.64 -41.32
C VAL A 176 14.04 22.32 -41.79
N PRO A 177 15.32 22.31 -42.23
CA PRO A 177 15.99 21.09 -42.68
C PRO A 177 16.07 20.00 -41.59
N VAL A 178 15.97 18.74 -42.01
CA VAL A 178 16.16 17.57 -41.12
C VAL A 178 17.56 17.60 -40.51
N GLY A 179 17.66 17.28 -39.21
CA GLY A 179 18.91 17.32 -38.45
C GLY A 179 19.27 18.69 -37.87
N SER A 180 18.37 19.67 -37.96
CA SER A 180 18.54 20.96 -37.28
C SER A 180 18.41 20.81 -35.77
N VAL A 181 19.34 21.39 -35.01
CA VAL A 181 19.33 21.34 -33.54
C VAL A 181 18.36 22.38 -32.99
N VAL A 182 17.41 21.93 -32.15
CA VAL A 182 16.46 22.81 -31.47
C VAL A 182 16.91 22.98 -30.02
N HIS A 183 17.16 24.23 -29.62
CA HIS A 183 17.38 24.59 -28.23
C HIS A 183 16.11 25.24 -27.67
N ARG A 184 15.53 24.62 -26.65
CA ARG A 184 14.48 25.26 -25.85
C ARG A 184 15.19 26.19 -24.86
N ALA A 185 14.77 27.45 -24.78
CA ALA A 185 15.43 28.47 -23.95
C ALA A 185 15.55 28.08 -22.46
N ASP A 186 14.77 27.09 -22.01
CA ASP A 186 14.60 26.77 -20.59
C ASP A 186 14.95 25.29 -20.23
N GLN A 187 15.34 24.43 -21.20
CA GLN A 187 15.68 23.02 -20.96
C GLN A 187 16.70 22.46 -21.96
N GLU A 188 17.53 21.49 -21.52
CA GLU A 188 18.54 20.81 -22.34
C GLU A 188 17.96 20.14 -23.60
N SER A 189 18.78 20.18 -24.66
CA SER A 189 18.47 19.88 -26.06
C SER A 189 17.82 18.52 -26.29
N SER A 190 16.76 18.47 -27.12
CA SER A 190 16.23 17.23 -27.71
C SER A 190 16.40 17.23 -29.22
N TYR A 191 16.86 16.12 -29.80
CA TYR A 191 17.05 15.96 -31.24
C TYR A 191 15.69 15.82 -31.96
N ALA A 192 15.52 16.54 -33.07
CA ALA A 192 14.36 16.52 -33.95
C ALA A 192 14.61 15.62 -35.18
#